data_AF-A0A966TRF8-F1
#
_entry.id   AF-A0A966TRF8-F1
#
_cell.length_a   1.000
_cell.length_b   1.000
_cell.length_c   1.000
_cell.angle_alpha   90.00
_cell.angle_beta   90.00
_cell.angle_gamma   90.00
#
_symmetry.space_group_name_H-M   'P 1'
#
loop_
_entity.id
_entity.type
_entity.pdbx_description
1 polymer ?
#
loop_
_entity_poly.entity_id
_entity_poly.type
_entity_poly.pdbx_seq_one_letter_code
_entity_poly.pdbx_strand_id
1 'polypeptide(L)'
;MSVESNPPSFALDAVNLASERLGAVAVDCSDDFFADKQRLLTDSEPEFHKGRFDANGQYMDGWESRRRRGGGFDWCLIQLAVPGMIAGFDIDT
;
A
#
# COMPACT_ATOMS: atom_id res chain seq x y z
N MET A 1 -4.01 -17.31 -20.13
CA MET A 1 -3.85 -16.09 -20.95
C MET A 1 -3.28 -15.05 -20.02
N SER A 2 -1.99 -14.77 -20.15
CA SER A 2 -1.39 -13.62 -19.49
C SER A 2 -1.97 -12.39 -20.17
N VAL A 3 -2.73 -11.57 -19.45
CA VAL A 3 -3.08 -10.24 -19.96
C VAL A 3 -1.75 -9.49 -19.98
N GLU A 4 -1.27 -9.08 -21.16
CA GLU A 4 -0.22 -8.07 -21.20
C GLU A 4 -0.84 -6.79 -20.65
N SER A 5 -0.59 -6.50 -19.38
CA SER A 5 -0.85 -5.19 -18.81
C SER A 5 0.18 -4.25 -19.44
N ASN A 6 -0.29 -3.34 -20.29
CA ASN A 6 0.50 -2.18 -20.64
C ASN A 6 0.23 -1.14 -19.55
N PRO A 7 1.13 -0.96 -18.57
CA PRO A 7 0.91 0.00 -17.51
C PRO A 7 0.77 1.40 -18.11
N PRO A 8 -0.02 2.28 -17.49
CA PRO A 8 -0.12 3.67 -17.93
C PRO A 8 1.26 4.34 -17.86
N SER A 9 1.52 5.32 -18.74
CA SER A 9 2.85 5.94 -18.84
C SER A 9 3.35 6.54 -17.52
N PHE A 10 2.45 7.02 -16.66
CA PHE A 10 2.84 7.53 -15.34
C PHE A 10 3.50 6.46 -14.46
N ALA A 11 3.16 5.17 -14.62
CA ALA A 11 3.73 4.08 -13.84
C ALA A 11 5.12 3.65 -14.36
N LEU A 12 5.49 4.06 -15.58
CA LEU A 12 6.79 3.75 -16.18
C LEU A 12 7.77 4.93 -16.07
N ASP A 13 7.29 6.15 -16.31
CA ASP A 13 8.14 7.30 -16.57
C ASP A 13 8.13 8.34 -15.43
N ALA A 14 7.19 8.26 -14.47
CA ALA A 14 7.09 9.21 -13.38
C ALA A 14 7.84 8.74 -12.11
N VAL A 15 8.14 9.69 -11.24
CA VAL A 15 8.71 9.40 -9.91
C VAL A 15 7.61 8.84 -9.01
N ASN A 16 7.87 7.70 -8.36
CA ASN A 16 7.00 7.21 -7.28
C ASN A 16 7.11 8.14 -6.05
N LEU A 17 6.22 9.11 -5.93
CA LEU A 17 6.19 10.05 -4.80
C LEU A 17 5.80 9.38 -3.46
N ALA A 18 5.24 8.17 -3.52
CA ALA A 18 4.86 7.35 -2.38
C ALA A 18 5.94 6.33 -1.97
N SER A 19 7.12 6.35 -2.61
CA SER A 19 8.24 5.46 -2.27
C SER A 19 8.76 5.69 -0.85
N GLU A 20 8.78 4.63 -0.04
CA GLU A 20 9.39 4.69 1.30
C GLU A 20 10.89 5.00 1.23
N ARG A 21 11.60 4.56 0.17
CA ARG A 21 13.04 4.81 0.00
C ARG A 21 13.35 6.28 -0.25
N LEU A 22 12.39 7.01 -0.84
CA LEU A 22 12.46 8.47 -0.97
C LEU A 22 12.02 9.21 0.30
N GLY A 23 11.43 8.50 1.27
CA GLY A 23 11.02 9.04 2.56
C GLY A 23 9.51 9.29 2.70
N ALA A 24 8.67 8.66 1.87
CA ALA A 24 7.23 8.70 2.07
C ALA A 24 6.84 7.92 3.35
N VAL A 25 5.81 8.42 4.05
CA VAL A 25 5.37 7.86 5.33
C VAL A 25 3.86 7.77 5.40
N ALA A 26 3.33 6.63 5.84
CA ALA A 26 1.94 6.47 6.19
C ALA A 26 1.72 7.02 7.61
N VAL A 27 1.25 8.26 7.69
CA VAL A 27 1.24 9.05 8.94
C VAL A 27 0.11 8.66 9.88
N ASP A 28 -1.02 8.17 9.34
CA ASP A 28 -2.18 7.76 10.14
C ASP A 28 -3.10 6.81 9.34
N CYS A 29 -3.98 6.07 10.01
CA CYS A 29 -5.02 5.28 9.37
C CYS A 29 -6.23 5.06 10.29
N SER A 30 -7.34 4.60 9.71
CA SER A 30 -8.52 4.17 10.49
C SER A 30 -8.26 2.94 11.36
N ASP A 31 -7.54 1.95 10.83
CA ASP A 31 -7.24 0.67 11.48
C ASP A 31 -6.13 -0.08 10.73
N ASP A 32 -5.08 -0.53 11.42
CA ASP A 32 -3.96 -1.31 10.89
C ASP A 32 -3.74 -2.62 11.68
N PHE A 33 -4.84 -3.20 12.16
CA PHE A 33 -4.81 -4.32 13.10
C PHE A 33 -4.11 -5.57 12.54
N PHE A 34 -4.43 -6.00 11.32
CA PHE A 34 -3.89 -7.25 10.75
C PHE A 34 -2.55 -7.02 10.04
N ALA A 35 -2.35 -5.85 9.43
CA ALA A 35 -1.07 -5.50 8.81
C ALA A 35 -0.83 -3.99 8.82
N ASP A 36 0.43 -3.59 8.98
CA ASP A 36 0.85 -2.20 9.17
C ASP A 36 0.66 -1.36 7.90
N LYS A 37 0.01 -0.20 8.03
CA LYS A 37 -0.21 0.77 6.94
C LYS A 37 1.06 1.19 6.20
N GLN A 38 2.21 1.21 6.86
CA GLN A 38 3.48 1.64 6.26
C GLN A 38 3.91 0.71 5.13
N ARG A 39 3.49 -0.57 5.15
CA ARG A 39 3.82 -1.55 4.11
C ARG A 39 3.21 -1.25 2.74
N LEU A 40 2.19 -0.37 2.67
CA LEU A 40 1.67 0.14 1.39
C LEU A 40 2.73 0.87 0.56
N LEU A 41 3.78 1.38 1.22
CA LEU A 41 4.78 2.25 0.61
C LEU A 41 6.08 1.50 0.26
N THR A 42 6.12 0.20 0.54
CA THR A 42 7.25 -0.67 0.23
C THR A 42 7.46 -0.72 -1.28
N ASP A 43 8.69 -0.46 -1.74
CA ASP A 43 9.01 -0.43 -3.18
C ASP A 43 9.19 -1.84 -3.80
N SER A 44 9.21 -2.89 -2.99
CA SER A 44 9.29 -4.28 -3.49
C SER A 44 7.90 -4.85 -3.73
N GLU A 45 7.84 -5.82 -4.63
CA GLU A 45 6.64 -6.65 -4.85
C GLU A 45 6.19 -7.31 -3.54
N PRO A 46 4.87 -7.39 -3.28
CA PRO A 46 4.34 -7.98 -2.06
C PRO A 46 4.60 -9.50 -2.00
N GLU A 47 5.00 -10.00 -0.84
CA GLU A 47 5.28 -11.42 -0.61
C GLU A 47 4.20 -12.12 0.23
N PHE A 48 3.68 -13.24 -0.29
CA PHE A 48 2.77 -14.10 0.48
C PHE A 48 3.50 -15.27 1.14
N HIS A 49 3.52 -15.28 2.48
CA HIS A 49 4.13 -16.35 3.25
C HIS A 49 3.06 -17.25 3.90
N LYS A 50 2.76 -18.38 3.24
CA LYS A 50 1.80 -19.35 3.77
C LYS A 50 2.27 -19.90 5.13
N GLY A 51 1.40 -19.80 6.14
CA GLY A 51 1.67 -20.33 7.48
C GLY A 51 2.54 -19.43 8.37
N ARG A 52 2.89 -18.23 7.91
CA ARG A 52 3.49 -17.21 8.76
C ARG A 52 2.39 -16.44 9.48
N PHE A 53 2.47 -16.38 10.80
CA PHE A 53 1.53 -15.66 11.65
C PHE A 53 2.28 -14.68 12.54
N ASP A 54 1.65 -13.56 12.84
CA ASP A 54 2.08 -12.61 13.86
C ASP A 54 1.07 -12.61 15.04
N ALA A 55 1.13 -11.58 15.89
CA ALA A 55 0.27 -11.48 17.05
C ALA A 55 -1.23 -11.28 16.69
N ASN A 56 -1.52 -10.78 15.48
CA ASN A 56 -2.85 -10.36 15.08
C ASN A 56 -3.45 -11.24 13.97
N GLY A 57 -2.66 -12.06 13.28
CA GLY A 57 -3.21 -12.97 12.27
C GLY A 57 -2.16 -13.59 11.38
N GLN A 58 -2.60 -14.02 10.18
CA GLN A 58 -1.66 -14.38 9.12
C GLN A 58 -0.89 -13.13 8.74
N TYR A 59 0.43 -13.23 8.63
CA TYR A 59 1.24 -12.12 8.19
C TYR A 59 0.87 -11.76 6.74
N MET A 60 0.56 -10.48 6.52
CA MET A 60 0.34 -9.90 5.20
C MET A 60 1.39 -8.83 4.91
N ASP A 61 1.92 -8.89 3.69
CA ASP A 61 2.83 -7.88 3.15
C ASP A 61 2.04 -6.80 2.44
N GLY A 62 1.39 -5.96 3.24
CA GLY A 62 0.45 -4.92 2.81
C GLY A 62 -0.23 -4.30 4.03
N TRP A 63 -1.36 -3.62 3.82
CA TRP A 63 -2.19 -3.06 4.89
C TRP A 63 -3.53 -3.77 4.98
N GLU A 64 -3.91 -4.19 6.18
CA GLU A 64 -5.17 -4.90 6.39
C GLU A 64 -5.84 -4.46 7.70
N SER A 65 -7.03 -3.89 7.56
CA SER A 65 -7.93 -3.50 8.65
C SER A 65 -8.84 -4.66 9.10
N ARG A 66 -9.37 -4.59 10.31
CA ARG A 66 -10.43 -5.48 10.78
C ARG A 66 -11.69 -5.36 9.94
N ARG A 67 -12.42 -6.47 9.84
CA ARG A 67 -13.74 -6.48 9.22
C ARG A 67 -14.71 -5.58 9.99
N ARG A 68 -15.14 -4.51 9.34
CA ARG A 68 -16.13 -3.58 9.87
C ARG A 68 -17.57 -4.00 9.54
N ARG A 69 -18.50 -3.68 10.45
CA ARG A 69 -19.95 -4.00 10.31
C ARG A 69 -20.86 -2.77 10.37
N GLY A 70 -20.31 -1.58 10.67
CA GLY A 70 -21.07 -0.35 10.92
C GLY A 70 -21.15 0.66 9.75
N GLY A 71 -20.76 0.28 8.53
CA GLY A 71 -20.67 1.20 7.38
C GLY A 71 -19.41 2.10 7.38
N GLY A 72 -19.30 3.00 6.38
CA GLY A 72 -18.17 3.93 6.17
C GLY A 72 -17.08 3.40 5.23
N PHE A 73 -15.88 4.01 5.25
CA PHE A 73 -14.65 3.53 4.58
C PHE A 73 -13.47 3.44 5.55
N ASP A 74 -12.54 2.53 5.31
CA ASP A 74 -11.22 2.55 5.94
C ASP A 74 -10.32 3.50 5.14
N TRP A 75 -9.40 4.17 5.82
CA TRP A 75 -8.55 5.20 5.22
C TRP A 75 -7.13 5.12 5.75
N CYS A 76 -6.17 5.55 4.93
CA CYS A 76 -4.77 5.74 5.27
C CYS A 76 -4.35 7.13 4.78
N LEU A 77 -3.67 7.89 5.64
CA LEU A 77 -3.12 9.19 5.30
C LEU A 77 -1.63 9.02 5.00
N ILE A 78 -1.23 9.38 3.78
CA ILE A 78 0.16 9.23 3.31
C ILE A 78 0.76 10.61 3.09
N GLN A 79 1.91 10.86 3.71
CA GLN A 79 2.78 11.97 3.39
C GLN A 79 3.73 11.54 2.28
N LEU A 80 3.64 12.20 1.13
CA LEU A 80 4.54 11.99 0.01
C LEU A 80 5.97 12.42 0.36
N ALA A 81 6.94 11.75 -0.24
CA ALA A 81 8.36 11.97 0.02
C ALA A 81 8.81 13.41 -0.29
N VAL A 82 8.32 13.97 -1.39
CA VAL A 82 8.69 15.30 -1.89
C VAL A 82 7.49 16.01 -2.52
N PRO A 83 7.48 17.35 -2.59
CA PRO A 83 6.48 18.09 -3.35
C PRO A 83 6.48 17.68 -4.82
N GLY A 84 5.30 17.51 -5.42
CA GLY A 84 5.17 17.12 -6.82
C GLY A 84 3.74 17.25 -7.34
N MET A 85 3.53 16.86 -8.60
CA MET A 85 2.21 16.78 -9.23
C MET A 85 1.83 15.32 -9.43
N ILE A 86 0.61 14.96 -9.05
CA ILE A 86 0.09 13.59 -9.18
C ILE A 86 -0.39 13.37 -10.62
N ALA A 87 0.27 12.47 -11.33
CA ALA A 87 -0.13 12.02 -12.66
C ALA A 87 -1.09 10.81 -12.61
N GLY A 88 -1.01 10.01 -11.55
CA GLY A 88 -1.80 8.81 -11.33
C GLY A 88 -1.37 8.11 -10.04
N PHE A 89 -2.02 7.00 -9.73
CA PHE A 89 -1.67 6.11 -8.63
C PHE A 89 -1.96 4.67 -9.04
N ASP A 90 -1.26 3.74 -8.40
CA ASP A 90 -1.44 2.30 -8.56
C ASP A 90 -1.90 1.70 -7.23
N ILE A 91 -2.80 0.73 -7.28
CA ILE A 91 -3.33 0.02 -6.10
C ILE A 91 -3.26 -1.46 -6.41
N ASP A 92 -2.31 -2.14 -5.76
CA ASP A 92 -2.15 -3.59 -5.81
C ASP A 92 -2.87 -4.24 -4.62
N THR A 93 -3.69 -5.27 -4.86
CA THR A 93 -4.62 -5.86 -3.88
C THR A 93 -4.53 -7.38 -3.78
#